data_AF-A0A0G2HPA0-F1
#
_entry.id   AF-A0A0G2HPA0-F1
#
_cell.length_a   1.000
_cell.length_b   1.000
_cell.length_c   1.000
_cell.angle_alpha   90.00
_cell.angle_beta   90.00
_cell.angle_gamma   90.00
#
_symmetry.space_group_name_H-M   'P 1'
#
loop_
_entity.id
_entity.type
_entity.pdbx_description
1 polymer ?
#
loop_
_entity_poly.entity_id
_entity_poly.type
_entity_poly.pdbx_seq_one_letter_code
_entity_poly.pdbx_strand_id
1 'polypeptide(L)'
;MPGGSSQSHQKTYRQRLLWVTYSSESLWKIAYFPVYIILLPHVLFSAVQYAAGISWLMIMASVIPIIFTQSPYNFNMDGIGLMKLGPFVGNLLGSFYSGLLDDRSGMHWILPLIALFAFHSGLSNMFITAGLISSAISMLFVPLIIWGKKIRKERAPQ
;
A
#
# COMPACT_ATOMS: atom_id res chain seq x y z
N MET A 1 4.84 46.22 -0.92
CA MET A 1 6.05 45.91 -1.71
C MET A 1 5.59 45.34 -3.05
N PRO A 2 6.08 45.85 -4.18
CA PRO A 2 5.53 45.58 -5.51
C PRO A 2 5.82 44.15 -5.95
N GLY A 3 4.82 43.53 -6.59
CA GLY A 3 4.86 42.17 -7.10
C GLY A 3 5.82 42.05 -8.28
N GLY A 4 6.86 41.22 -8.10
CA GLY A 4 7.69 40.71 -9.18
C GLY A 4 7.17 39.34 -9.61
N SER A 5 6.68 39.26 -10.84
CA SER A 5 6.43 38.00 -11.55
C SER A 5 7.71 37.15 -11.56
N SER A 6 7.75 36.06 -10.78
CA SER A 6 8.83 35.08 -10.86
C SER A 6 8.84 34.43 -12.24
N GLN A 7 9.68 34.93 -13.13
CA GLN A 7 10.03 34.22 -14.35
C GLN A 7 10.76 32.93 -13.97
N SER A 8 10.15 31.78 -14.27
CA SER A 8 10.74 30.47 -13.97
C SER A 8 11.86 30.17 -14.97
N HIS A 9 13.06 30.67 -14.72
CA HIS A 9 14.24 30.19 -15.42
C HIS A 9 14.39 28.69 -15.13
N GLN A 10 14.41 27.85 -16.17
CA GLN A 10 14.56 26.40 -16.01
C GLN A 10 15.83 26.14 -15.18
N LYS A 11 15.65 25.57 -13.99
CA LYS A 11 16.76 25.29 -13.06
C LYS A 11 17.65 24.20 -13.65
N THR A 12 18.96 24.47 -13.69
CA THR A 12 20.00 23.54 -14.11
C THR A 12 19.95 22.26 -13.27
N TYR A 13 20.34 21.10 -13.84
CA TYR A 13 20.22 19.79 -13.17
C TYR A 13 20.80 19.76 -11.75
N ARG A 14 21.94 20.44 -11.53
CA ARG A 14 22.56 20.59 -10.20
C ARG A 14 21.78 21.49 -9.23
N GLN A 15 21.02 22.45 -9.74
CA GLN A 15 20.12 23.30 -8.94
C GLN A 15 18.81 22.58 -8.58
N ARG A 16 18.44 21.51 -9.31
CA ARG A 16 17.29 20.64 -8.96
C ARG A 16 17.64 19.61 -7.89
N LEU A 17 18.90 19.15 -7.88
CA LEU A 17 19.47 18.26 -6.87
C LEU A 17 19.94 18.98 -5.60
N LEU A 18 19.58 20.26 -5.41
CA LEU A 18 19.95 20.97 -4.20
C LEU A 18 19.16 20.38 -3.02
N TRP A 19 19.89 19.79 -2.07
CA TRP A 19 19.34 19.09 -0.90
C TRP A 19 18.48 19.96 0.03
N VAL A 20 18.61 21.29 -0.06
CA VAL A 20 17.85 22.23 0.76
C VAL A 20 17.34 23.35 -0.14
N THR A 21 16.01 23.46 -0.24
CA THR A 21 15.34 24.58 -0.91
C THR A 21 14.78 25.51 0.15
N TYR A 22 15.25 26.76 0.18
CA TYR A 22 14.67 27.79 1.04
C TYR A 22 13.36 28.26 0.42
N SER A 23 12.24 27.88 1.05
CA SER A 23 10.90 28.38 0.73
C SER A 23 10.50 29.39 1.81
N SER A 24 10.12 30.60 1.41
CA SER A 24 9.73 31.69 2.33
C SER A 24 8.32 31.55 2.89
N GLU A 25 7.69 30.38 2.73
CA GLU A 25 6.38 30.06 3.29
C GLU A 25 6.49 29.81 4.79
N SER A 26 5.49 30.24 5.57
CA SER A 26 5.47 29.99 7.01
C SER A 26 5.43 28.49 7.31
N LEU A 27 6.41 27.97 8.05
CA LEU A 27 6.49 26.56 8.45
C LEU A 27 5.23 26.06 9.18
N TRP A 28 4.57 26.94 9.94
CA TRP A 28 3.31 26.64 10.63
C TRP A 28 2.18 26.28 9.68
N LYS A 29 2.11 26.93 8.51
CA LYS A 29 1.11 26.65 7.49
C LYS A 29 1.33 25.29 6.84
N ILE A 30 2.59 24.94 6.60
CA ILE A 30 3.01 23.64 6.07
C ILE A 30 2.75 22.52 7.10
N ALA A 31 2.94 22.80 8.38
CA ALA A 31 2.73 21.83 9.46
C ALA A 31 1.25 21.49 9.69
N TYR A 32 0.34 22.47 9.59
CA TYR A 32 -1.10 22.21 9.81
C TYR A 32 -1.81 21.67 8.56
N PHE A 33 -1.33 22.01 7.36
CA PHE A 33 -1.90 21.59 6.07
C PHE A 33 -2.22 20.07 5.95
N PRO A 34 -1.34 19.14 6.35
CA PRO A 34 -1.64 17.71 6.28
C PRO A 34 -2.82 17.30 7.16
N VAL A 35 -3.05 17.97 8.29
CA VAL A 35 -4.17 17.67 9.20
C VAL A 35 -5.52 17.98 8.54
N TYR A 36 -5.62 19.04 7.75
CA TYR A 36 -6.85 19.38 7.02
C TYR A 36 -7.13 18.44 5.86
N ILE A 37 -6.08 17.95 5.18
CA ILE A 37 -6.20 17.02 4.06
C ILE A 37 -6.70 15.64 4.51
N ILE A 38 -6.41 15.22 5.75
CA ILE A 38 -6.95 13.99 6.32
C ILE A 38 -8.47 14.02 6.39
N LEU A 39 -9.10 15.19 6.55
CA LEU A 39 -10.57 15.29 6.64
C LEU A 39 -11.28 15.07 5.29
N LEU A 40 -10.54 15.06 4.17
CA LEU A 40 -11.11 14.76 2.87
C LEU A 40 -11.56 13.28 2.83
N PRO A 41 -12.81 12.99 2.43
CA PRO A 41 -13.39 11.64 2.54
C PRO A 41 -12.59 10.59 1.78
N HIS A 42 -11.91 11.00 0.70
CA HIS A 42 -11.02 10.14 -0.06
C HIS A 42 -9.77 9.72 0.73
N VAL A 43 -9.13 10.64 1.45
CA VAL A 43 -7.89 10.37 2.19
C VAL A 43 -8.17 9.49 3.41
N LEU A 44 -9.32 9.70 4.08
CA LEU A 44 -9.77 8.81 5.15
C LEU A 44 -9.94 7.37 4.67
N PHE A 45 -10.55 7.20 3.49
CA PHE A 45 -10.79 5.88 2.94
C PHE A 45 -9.50 5.12 2.62
N SER A 46 -8.51 5.79 2.02
CA SER A 46 -7.21 5.17 1.76
C SER A 46 -6.42 4.89 3.05
N ALA A 47 -6.52 5.76 4.06
CA ALA A 47 -5.92 5.52 5.37
C ALA A 47 -6.53 4.30 6.08
N VAL A 48 -7.86 4.14 6.04
CA VAL A 48 -8.56 2.96 6.58
C VAL A 48 -8.15 1.70 5.82
N GLN A 49 -8.07 1.75 4.49
CA GLN A 49 -7.66 0.62 3.67
C GLN A 49 -6.22 0.19 3.98
N TYR A 50 -5.31 1.15 4.14
CA TYR A 50 -3.93 0.87 4.53
C TYR A 50 -3.83 0.26 5.94
N ALA A 51 -4.57 0.81 6.90
CA ALA A 51 -4.65 0.28 8.26
C ALA A 51 -5.21 -1.16 8.28
N ALA A 52 -6.24 -1.45 7.48
CA ALA A 52 -6.80 -2.78 7.33
C ALA A 52 -5.76 -3.77 6.77
N GLY A 53 -5.00 -3.38 5.74
CA GLY A 53 -3.92 -4.19 5.17
C GLY A 53 -2.81 -4.50 6.20
N ILE A 54 -2.40 -3.52 6.99
CA ILE A 54 -1.42 -3.72 8.07
C ILE A 54 -1.99 -4.65 9.15
N SER A 55 -3.25 -4.43 9.57
CA SER A 55 -3.88 -5.26 10.59
C SER A 55 -3.93 -6.73 10.18
N TRP A 56 -4.21 -6.99 8.89
CA TRP A 56 -4.19 -8.33 8.32
C TRP A 56 -2.81 -8.98 8.41
N LEU A 57 -1.76 -8.26 7.97
CA LEU A 57 -0.39 -8.76 8.05
C LEU A 57 0.02 -9.07 9.51
N MET A 58 -0.41 -8.23 10.45
CA MET A 58 -0.12 -8.41 11.88
C MET A 58 -0.85 -9.62 12.48
N ILE A 59 -2.12 -9.83 12.12
CA ILE A 59 -2.89 -11.02 12.53
C ILE A 59 -2.26 -12.28 11.95
N MET A 60 -1.91 -12.30 10.67
CA MET A 60 -1.23 -13.47 10.08
C MET A 60 0.12 -13.73 10.72
N ALA A 61 0.92 -12.70 10.98
CA ALA A 61 2.23 -12.83 11.60
C ALA A 61 2.17 -13.42 13.03
N SER A 62 1.08 -13.19 13.77
CA SER A 62 0.85 -13.68 15.13
C SER A 62 0.15 -15.03 15.19
N VAL A 63 -0.81 -15.31 14.28
CA VAL A 63 -1.60 -16.55 14.29
C VAL A 63 -0.83 -17.75 13.72
N ILE A 64 0.00 -17.53 12.69
CA ILE A 64 0.81 -18.59 12.05
C ILE A 64 1.66 -19.39 13.08
N PRO A 65 2.53 -18.77 13.90
CA PRO A 65 3.35 -19.53 14.85
C PRO A 65 2.51 -20.28 15.89
N ILE A 66 1.34 -19.76 16.26
CA ILE A 66 0.43 -20.42 17.21
C ILE A 66 -0.15 -21.70 16.60
N ILE A 67 -0.67 -21.65 15.37
CA ILE A 67 -1.32 -22.81 14.74
C ILE A 67 -0.30 -23.91 14.42
N PHE A 68 0.88 -23.54 13.93
CA PHE A 68 1.88 -24.50 13.45
C PHE A 68 2.71 -25.16 14.57
N THR A 69 2.68 -24.61 15.79
CA THR A 69 3.30 -25.23 16.98
C THR A 69 2.39 -26.21 17.72
N GLN A 70 1.07 -26.16 17.48
CA GLN A 70 0.15 -27.12 18.08
C GLN A 70 0.21 -28.48 17.35
N SER A 71 -0.07 -29.56 18.07
CA SER A 71 -0.26 -30.90 17.48
C SER A 71 -1.49 -30.85 16.57
N PRO A 72 -1.34 -30.94 15.23
CA PRO A 72 -0.82 -32.09 14.48
C PRO A 72 0.38 -31.80 13.54
N TYR A 73 0.88 -30.56 13.51
CA TYR A 73 1.99 -30.17 12.64
C TYR A 73 3.33 -30.05 13.37
N ASN A 74 3.31 -29.74 14.68
CA ASN A 74 4.47 -29.75 15.59
C ASN A 74 5.76 -29.15 14.96
N PHE A 75 5.66 -28.02 14.26
CA PHE A 75 6.82 -27.41 13.64
C PHE A 75 7.75 -26.82 14.70
N ASN A 76 9.04 -27.14 14.59
CA ASN A 76 10.08 -26.50 15.39
C ASN A 76 10.27 -25.02 14.95
N MET A 77 10.86 -24.20 15.82
CA MET A 77 11.08 -22.77 15.59
C MET A 77 11.79 -22.47 14.27
N ASP A 78 12.71 -23.33 13.85
CA ASP A 78 13.46 -23.20 12.59
C ASP A 78 12.54 -23.30 11.35
N GLY A 79 11.55 -24.19 11.39
CA GLY A 79 10.56 -24.35 10.30
C GLY A 79 9.64 -23.14 10.18
N ILE A 80 9.27 -22.54 11.32
CA ILE A 80 8.44 -21.32 11.35
C ILE A 80 9.24 -20.12 10.82
N GLY A 81 10.54 -20.06 11.12
CA GLY A 81 11.46 -19.07 10.57
C GLY A 81 11.60 -19.16 9.05
N LEU A 82 11.81 -20.38 8.52
CA LEU A 82 11.92 -20.64 7.08
C LEU A 82 10.65 -20.24 6.31
N MET A 83 9.46 -20.46 6.89
CA MET A 83 8.19 -20.07 6.29
C MET A 83 8.05 -18.54 6.14
N LYS A 84 8.64 -17.74 7.05
CA LYS A 84 8.63 -16.28 6.97
C LYS A 84 9.66 -15.73 5.97
N LEU A 85 10.67 -16.52 5.59
CA LEU A 85 11.65 -16.10 4.58
C LEU A 85 11.04 -15.98 3.19
N GLY A 86 10.04 -16.79 2.84
CA GLY A 86 9.35 -16.69 1.53
C GLY A 86 8.76 -15.30 1.27
N PRO A 87 7.85 -14.81 2.14
CA PRO A 87 7.33 -13.45 2.06
C PRO A 87 8.41 -12.36 2.15
N PHE A 88 9.48 -12.58 2.93
CA PHE A 88 10.61 -11.64 3.01
C PHE A 88 11.33 -11.48 1.66
N VAL A 89 11.71 -12.58 1.03
CA VAL A 89 12.34 -12.57 -0.30
C VAL A 89 11.38 -12.04 -1.36
N GLY A 90 10.10 -12.42 -1.30
CA GLY A 90 9.06 -11.90 -2.17
C GLY A 90 8.90 -10.38 -2.06
N ASN A 91 8.94 -9.82 -0.85
CA ASN A 91 8.87 -8.37 -0.64
C ASN A 91 10.11 -7.65 -1.17
N LEU A 92 11.31 -8.24 -1.01
CA LEU A 92 12.54 -7.68 -1.57
C LEU A 92 12.51 -7.66 -3.10
N LEU A 93 12.19 -8.79 -3.73
CA LEU A 93 12.09 -8.87 -5.18
C LEU A 93 10.96 -7.99 -5.72
N GLY A 94 9.83 -7.94 -5.02
CA GLY A 94 8.70 -7.07 -5.35
C GLY A 94 9.09 -5.58 -5.30
N SER A 95 9.85 -5.16 -4.29
CA SER A 95 10.31 -3.76 -4.15
C SER A 95 11.31 -3.38 -5.24
N PHE A 96 12.20 -4.29 -5.62
CA PHE A 96 13.13 -4.07 -6.73
C PHE A 96 12.41 -4.01 -8.07
N TYR A 97 11.44 -4.91 -8.29
CA TYR A 97 10.67 -4.96 -9.52
C TYR A 97 9.72 -3.76 -9.67
N SER A 98 9.10 -3.30 -8.57
CA SER A 98 8.23 -2.11 -8.60
C SER A 98 8.98 -0.86 -9.01
N GLY A 99 10.22 -0.67 -8.55
CA GLY A 99 11.04 0.48 -8.94
C GLY A 99 11.48 0.45 -10.41
N LEU A 100 11.87 -0.72 -10.93
CA LEU A 100 12.30 -0.88 -12.33
C LEU A 100 11.16 -0.76 -13.33
N LEU A 101 9.94 -1.15 -12.93
CA LEU A 101 8.77 -1.04 -13.80
C LEU A 101 8.27 0.40 -13.95
N ASP A 102 8.37 1.22 -12.91
CA ASP A 102 7.75 2.56 -12.90
C ASP A 102 8.42 3.51 -13.90
N ASP A 103 9.74 3.44 -14.04
CA ASP A 103 10.51 4.43 -14.81
C ASP A 103 10.44 4.23 -16.34
N ARG A 104 10.28 3.00 -16.85
CA ARG A 104 10.45 2.73 -18.30
C ARG A 104 9.41 1.87 -18.97
N SER A 105 8.92 0.81 -18.33
CA SER A 105 7.85 -0.03 -18.90
C SER A 105 6.45 0.49 -18.53
N GLY A 106 6.31 1.10 -17.35
CA GLY A 106 5.07 1.71 -16.87
C GLY A 106 4.64 2.89 -17.73
N MET A 107 5.59 3.73 -18.15
CA MET A 107 5.33 4.93 -18.96
C MET A 107 4.62 4.62 -20.30
N HIS A 108 4.97 3.51 -20.95
CA HIS A 108 4.46 3.20 -22.28
C HIS A 108 3.27 2.24 -22.28
N TRP A 109 3.18 1.33 -21.30
CA TRP A 109 2.14 0.28 -21.29
C TRP A 109 1.06 0.47 -20.22
N ILE A 110 1.42 0.96 -19.03
CA ILE A 110 0.50 1.06 -17.88
C ILE A 110 -0.14 2.46 -17.79
N LEU A 111 0.62 3.51 -18.09
CA LEU A 111 0.11 4.88 -18.11
C LEU A 111 -1.09 5.09 -19.03
N PRO A 112 -1.17 4.58 -20.28
CA PRO A 112 -2.36 4.80 -21.11
C PRO A 112 -3.62 4.14 -20.53
N LEU A 113 -3.48 2.99 -19.86
CA LEU A 113 -4.60 2.29 -19.21
C LEU A 113 -5.11 3.06 -17.98
N ILE A 114 -4.18 3.52 -17.13
CA ILE A 114 -4.51 4.33 -15.94
C ILE A 114 -5.03 5.71 -16.37
N ALA A 115 -4.44 6.32 -17.40
CA ALA A 115 -4.87 7.60 -17.94
C ALA A 115 -6.27 7.50 -18.55
N LEU A 116 -6.59 6.46 -19.33
CA LEU A 116 -7.95 6.23 -19.83
C LEU A 116 -8.96 6.14 -18.69
N PHE A 117 -8.61 5.41 -17.62
CA PHE A 117 -9.43 5.34 -16.43
C PHE A 117 -9.53 6.70 -15.70
N ALA A 118 -8.43 7.47 -15.64
CA ALA A 118 -8.34 8.75 -14.95
C ALA A 118 -9.02 9.91 -15.67
N PHE A 119 -9.00 9.89 -16.99
CA PHE A 119 -9.66 10.89 -17.82
C PHE A 119 -11.16 10.59 -17.94
N HIS A 120 -11.59 9.33 -17.82
CA HIS A 120 -13.00 8.98 -17.85
C HIS A 120 -13.70 9.09 -16.48
N SER A 121 -12.99 8.78 -15.39
CA SER A 121 -13.51 8.88 -14.02
C SER A 121 -12.71 9.92 -13.24
N GLY A 122 -13.37 10.98 -12.74
CA GLY A 122 -12.70 12.03 -11.98
C GLY A 122 -11.90 11.48 -10.80
N LEU A 123 -10.83 12.19 -10.39
CA LEU A 123 -9.83 11.72 -9.41
C LEU A 123 -10.45 11.07 -8.16
N SER A 124 -11.54 11.62 -7.63
CA SER A 124 -12.25 11.07 -6.46
C SER A 124 -12.89 9.70 -6.74
N ASN A 125 -13.48 9.50 -7.92
CA ASN A 125 -14.16 8.25 -8.30
C ASN A 125 -13.16 7.11 -8.57
N MET A 126 -11.94 7.42 -9.00
CA MET A 126 -10.88 6.42 -9.19
C MET A 126 -10.47 5.74 -7.89
N PHE A 127 -10.31 6.52 -6.82
CA PHE A 127 -9.89 5.95 -5.55
C PHE A 127 -11.02 5.22 -4.83
N ILE A 128 -12.27 5.67 -5.00
CA ILE A 128 -13.44 4.96 -4.48
C ILE A 128 -13.59 3.59 -5.17
N THR A 129 -13.45 3.54 -6.50
CA THR A 129 -13.49 2.28 -7.25
C THR A 129 -12.30 1.37 -6.94
N ALA A 130 -11.08 1.92 -6.85
CA ALA A 130 -9.90 1.16 -6.46
C ALA A 130 -10.03 0.56 -5.05
N GLY A 131 -10.55 1.31 -4.09
CA GLY A 131 -10.79 0.76 -2.75
C GLY A 131 -12.02 -0.14 -2.66
N LEU A 132 -13.04 0.01 -3.51
CA LEU A 132 -14.11 -0.99 -3.65
C LEU A 132 -13.57 -2.32 -4.21
N ILE A 133 -12.70 -2.27 -5.21
CA ILE A 133 -12.02 -3.46 -5.76
C ILE A 133 -11.15 -4.10 -4.67
N SER A 134 -10.38 -3.29 -3.93
CA SER A 134 -9.54 -3.78 -2.83
C SER A 134 -10.36 -4.32 -1.65
N SER A 135 -11.51 -3.72 -1.36
CA SER A 135 -12.46 -4.18 -0.34
C SER A 135 -13.15 -5.47 -0.77
N ALA A 136 -13.49 -5.64 -2.05
CA ALA A 136 -14.03 -6.88 -2.60
C ALA A 136 -13.00 -8.03 -2.53
N ILE A 137 -11.74 -7.76 -2.84
CA ILE A 137 -10.64 -8.73 -2.68
C ILE A 137 -10.47 -9.08 -1.20
N SER A 138 -10.54 -8.10 -0.30
CA SER A 138 -10.48 -8.30 1.15
C SER A 138 -11.69 -9.08 1.68
N MET A 139 -12.89 -8.84 1.12
CA MET A 139 -14.09 -9.60 1.43
C MET A 139 -14.01 -11.05 0.96
N LEU A 140 -13.23 -11.37 -0.09
CA LEU A 140 -13.01 -12.75 -0.53
C LEU A 140 -12.28 -13.61 0.53
N PHE A 141 -11.51 -12.98 1.43
CA PHE A 141 -10.82 -13.69 2.52
C PHE A 141 -11.74 -14.13 3.65
N VAL A 142 -12.85 -13.42 3.90
CA VAL A 142 -13.81 -13.77 4.96
C VAL A 142 -14.52 -15.12 4.69
N PRO A 143 -15.05 -15.39 3.48
CA PRO A 143 -15.55 -16.70 3.09
C PRO A 143 -14.49 -17.78 3.21
N LEU A 144 -13.23 -17.49 2.82
CA LEU A 144 -12.14 -18.47 2.87
C LEU A 144 -11.84 -18.92 4.31
N ILE A 145 -11.93 -18.00 5.28
CA ILE A 145 -11.77 -18.32 6.71
C ILE A 145 -12.96 -19.17 7.21
N ILE A 146 -14.19 -18.82 6.83
CA ILE A 146 -15.41 -19.56 7.24
C ILE A 146 -15.37 -20.98 6.66
N TRP A 147 -15.08 -21.13 5.37
CA TRP A 147 -14.96 -22.42 4.70
C TRP A 147 -13.75 -23.21 5.21
N GLY A 148 -12.63 -22.55 5.51
CA GLY A 148 -11.46 -23.18 6.12
C GLY A 148 -11.76 -23.79 7.49
N LYS A 149 -12.55 -23.11 8.32
CA LYS A 149 -13.04 -23.68 9.60
C LYS A 149 -14.02 -24.84 9.38
N LYS A 150 -14.85 -24.79 8.34
CA LYS A 150 -15.79 -25.86 7.99
C LYS A 150 -15.05 -27.14 7.53
N ILE A 151 -14.09 -27.01 6.62
CA ILE A 151 -13.27 -28.11 6.10
C ILE A 151 -12.44 -28.78 7.19
N ARG A 152 -11.97 -28.02 8.19
CA ARG A 152 -11.23 -28.57 9.35
C ARG A 152 -12.11 -29.38 10.29
N LYS A 153 -13.40 -29.02 10.43
CA LYS A 153 -14.37 -29.84 11.19
C LYS A 153 -14.75 -31.12 10.46
N GLU A 154 -14.83 -31.07 9.13
CA GLU A 154 -15.19 -32.24 8.29
C GLU A 154 -14.06 -33.28 8.18
N ARG A 155 -12.80 -32.89 8.40
CA ARG A 155 -11.63 -33.79 8.32
C ARG A 155 -11.03 -34.19 9.67
N ALA A 156 -11.63 -33.79 10.79
CA ALA A 156 -11.25 -34.30 12.10
C ALA A 156 -11.73 -35.77 12.20
N PRO A 157 -10.84 -36.76 12.40
CA PRO A 157 -11.29 -38.11 12.74
C PRO A 157 -12.05 -38.04 14.07
N GLN A 158 -13.19 -38.73 14.14
CA GLN A 158 -13.95 -38.89 15.39
C GLN A 158 -13.30 -39.95 16.27
#